data_AF-A0A8D8N3V3-F1
#
_entry.id   AF-A0A8D8N3V3-F1
#
_cell.length_a   1.000
_cell.length_b   1.000
_cell.length_c   1.000
_cell.angle_alpha   90.00
_cell.angle_beta   90.00
_cell.angle_gamma   90.00
#
_symmetry.space_group_name_H-M   'P 1'
#
loop_
_entity.id
_entity.type
_entity.pdbx_description
1 polymer ?
#
loop_
_entity_poly.entity_id
_entity_poly.type
_entity_poly.pdbx_seq_one_letter_code
_entity_poly.pdbx_strand_id
1 'polypeptide(L)'
;MQRIAYIRRYCGSKSRAAAEIFPRSTVRRLNLPDSKCEEPSPAQPPGVRLNEMNIQLLSAGLHRQVFGDAAKLQKVDISKLESLRKELTRHGIPLDNPDIRPDVDFRLPQLKGVGIEEHFFNVAQEQSKPYRDLLEALVRGEVPSTPKEWSEEPGWTCYDPLRGAVSVPYPEDTALVFDVEVCVPAGAAPVMATALSPTRWYSWTSPRLISELPSGEHHRYQLDEFIPLESAPKDKQSDGKFSTPRVVVGHNVSYDRARIREQYWLKSTGLRFVDTMSLHVCVSGVTSYQRAMLKSSKELPLEDLSWSSQSSLNNLADVYSLYCDGAKLDKEKRNLFVEGTLPEIRAEFQSLMTYCAGDVAATKN
;
A
#
# COMPACT_ATOMS: atom_id res chain seq x y z
N MET A 1 37.03 -9.46 -33.92
CA MET A 1 38.33 -8.74 -33.95
C MET A 1 38.37 -7.83 -35.15
N GLN A 2 38.29 -6.51 -34.98
CA GLN A 2 39.19 -5.55 -35.63
C GLN A 2 38.91 -4.16 -35.05
N ARG A 3 39.90 -3.69 -34.31
CA ARG A 3 40.04 -2.32 -33.81
C ARG A 3 40.52 -1.44 -34.96
N ILE A 4 40.01 -0.22 -35.04
CA ILE A 4 40.77 0.92 -35.57
C ILE A 4 40.69 2.03 -34.52
N ALA A 5 41.79 2.20 -33.80
CA ALA A 5 42.21 3.47 -33.20
C ALA A 5 42.98 4.23 -34.30
N TYR A 6 43.08 5.55 -34.37
CA TYR A 6 43.68 6.52 -33.45
C TYR A 6 43.52 7.88 -34.19
N ILE A 7 43.28 9.04 -33.57
CA ILE A 7 44.32 10.04 -33.25
C ILE A 7 43.63 11.26 -32.59
N ARG A 8 44.15 11.65 -31.42
CA ARG A 8 43.96 12.95 -30.76
C ARG A 8 44.74 14.05 -31.51
N ARG A 9 44.27 15.30 -31.51
CA ARG A 9 45.06 16.49 -31.06
C ARG A 9 44.20 17.73 -30.76
N TYR A 10 44.35 18.19 -29.52
CA TYR A 10 44.50 19.55 -28.98
C TYR A 10 43.39 20.64 -29.02
N CYS A 11 42.94 20.94 -27.79
CA CYS A 11 42.71 22.23 -27.12
C CYS A 11 42.10 23.43 -27.88
N GLY A 12 40.96 23.88 -27.37
CA GLY A 12 40.49 25.27 -27.43
C GLY A 12 39.55 25.56 -26.25
N SER A 13 40.01 26.42 -25.34
CA SER A 13 39.27 26.92 -24.18
C SER A 13 38.06 27.76 -24.60
N LYS A 14 36.89 27.52 -23.98
CA LYS A 14 35.83 28.53 -23.74
C LYS A 14 34.70 27.94 -22.87
N SER A 15 34.56 28.49 -21.67
CA SER A 15 33.34 28.71 -20.88
C SER A 15 32.13 27.81 -21.19
N ARG A 16 31.87 26.80 -20.35
CA ARG A 16 30.56 26.13 -20.30
C ARG A 16 29.55 27.06 -19.62
N ALA A 17 28.67 27.65 -20.42
CA ALA A 17 27.41 28.19 -19.95
C ALA A 17 26.58 27.05 -19.32
N ALA A 18 25.95 27.33 -18.18
CA ALA A 18 25.01 26.43 -17.53
C ALA A 18 23.86 26.12 -18.52
N ALA A 19 23.72 24.86 -18.91
CA ALA A 19 22.58 24.41 -19.68
C ALA A 19 21.37 24.35 -18.74
N GLU A 20 20.40 25.24 -18.93
CA GLU A 20 19.09 25.16 -18.28
C GLU A 20 18.39 23.87 -18.70
N ILE A 21 18.04 23.04 -17.73
CA ILE A 21 17.53 21.67 -17.94
C ILE A 21 16.08 21.65 -18.46
N PHE A 22 15.38 22.78 -18.53
CA PHE A 22 13.98 22.84 -18.99
C PHE A 22 13.67 24.08 -19.84
N PRO A 23 13.80 24.02 -21.18
CA PRO A 23 13.66 25.23 -22.01
C PRO A 23 12.20 25.70 -22.24
N ARG A 24 11.17 25.01 -21.75
CA ARG A 24 9.75 25.34 -22.05
C ARG A 24 8.76 24.92 -20.96
N SER A 25 8.87 25.49 -19.77
CA SER A 25 7.80 25.44 -18.77
C SER A 25 6.93 26.71 -18.88
N THR A 26 5.70 26.56 -19.37
CA THR A 26 4.66 27.61 -19.40
C THR A 26 3.82 27.64 -18.12
N VAL A 27 4.47 27.54 -16.96
CA VAL A 27 3.78 27.77 -15.68
C VAL A 27 3.81 29.26 -15.39
N ARG A 28 2.64 29.92 -15.48
CA ARG A 28 2.45 31.32 -15.04
C ARG A 28 2.90 31.43 -13.58
N ARG A 29 3.97 32.20 -13.33
CA ARG A 29 4.34 32.61 -11.96
C ARG A 29 3.17 33.40 -11.38
N LEU A 30 2.55 32.87 -10.34
CA LEU A 30 1.66 33.63 -9.48
C LEU A 30 2.52 34.62 -8.70
N ASN A 31 2.32 35.92 -8.94
CA ASN A 31 2.89 36.97 -8.10
C ASN A 31 2.15 36.93 -6.75
N LEU A 32 2.83 36.47 -5.71
CA LEU A 32 2.37 36.64 -4.33
C LEU A 32 2.59 38.11 -3.92
N PRO A 33 1.65 38.73 -3.20
CA PRO A 33 1.85 40.10 -2.72
C PRO A 33 2.97 40.16 -1.68
N ASP A 34 3.79 41.21 -1.78
CA ASP A 34 4.88 41.52 -0.86
C ASP A 34 4.36 41.70 0.57
N SER A 35 4.40 40.62 1.36
CA SER A 35 4.26 40.70 2.81
C SER A 35 5.61 41.12 3.38
N LYS A 36 5.72 42.40 3.77
CA LYS A 36 6.86 42.92 4.52
C LYS A 36 6.98 42.14 5.84
N CYS A 37 7.91 41.20 5.90
CA CYS A 37 8.37 40.63 7.17
C CYS A 37 9.34 41.62 7.80
N GLU A 38 9.01 42.12 8.99
CA GLU A 38 9.95 42.87 9.83
C GLU A 38 11.12 41.95 10.21
N GLU A 39 12.34 42.43 9.97
CA GLU A 39 13.57 41.74 10.36
C GLU A 39 13.82 41.90 11.86
N PRO A 40 14.00 40.81 12.63
CA PRO A 40 14.54 40.92 13.97
C PRO A 40 16.05 41.19 13.94
N SER A 41 16.48 42.06 14.87
CA SER A 41 17.82 42.60 15.11
C SER A 41 18.97 41.57 15.16
N PRO A 42 20.23 41.98 14.92
CA PRO A 42 21.32 41.08 14.59
C PRO A 42 21.85 40.34 15.83
N ALA A 43 21.72 39.01 15.83
CA ALA A 43 22.29 38.13 16.84
C ALA A 43 23.38 37.24 16.23
N GLN A 44 24.64 37.54 16.61
CA GLN A 44 25.89 36.74 16.46
C GLN A 44 26.33 36.41 15.01
N PRO A 45 27.65 36.33 14.74
CA PRO A 45 28.15 36.08 13.39
C PRO A 45 27.69 34.71 12.87
N PRO A 46 27.37 34.57 11.56
CA PRO A 46 26.87 33.34 10.96
C PRO A 46 28.02 32.33 10.85
N GLY A 47 28.28 31.60 11.94
CA GLY A 47 29.25 30.52 11.98
C GLY A 47 28.62 29.21 11.51
N VAL A 48 29.29 28.52 10.59
CA VAL A 48 28.91 27.16 10.20
C VAL A 48 28.91 26.26 11.42
N ARG A 49 27.77 25.62 11.69
CA ARG A 49 27.64 24.69 12.82
C ARG A 49 28.37 23.39 12.47
N LEU A 50 29.37 23.03 13.26
CA LEU A 50 30.14 21.79 13.14
C LEU A 50 29.95 20.94 14.39
N ASN A 51 29.99 19.62 14.25
CA ASN A 51 30.09 18.70 15.38
C ASN A 51 31.55 18.47 15.82
N GLU A 52 31.74 17.62 16.83
CA GLU A 52 33.04 17.27 17.42
C GLU A 52 34.01 16.56 16.46
N MET A 53 33.52 16.14 15.30
CA MET A 53 34.25 15.47 14.22
C MET A 53 34.39 16.37 12.97
N ASN A 54 34.14 17.68 13.10
CA ASN A 54 34.17 18.67 12.01
C ASN A 54 33.15 18.41 10.88
N ILE A 55 32.06 17.69 11.15
CA ILE A 55 30.98 17.50 10.18
C ILE A 55 30.03 18.68 10.25
N GLN A 56 29.76 19.31 9.11
CA GLN A 56 28.79 20.40 8.98
C GLN A 56 27.38 19.92 9.31
N LEU A 57 26.75 20.59 10.26
CA LEU A 57 25.38 20.39 10.72
C LEU A 57 24.42 21.33 9.98
N LEU A 58 23.12 21.14 10.21
CA LEU A 58 22.09 22.07 9.72
C LEU A 58 22.38 23.51 10.16
N SER A 59 22.04 24.46 9.29
CA SER A 59 22.06 25.89 9.59
C SER A 59 21.29 26.17 10.88
N ALA A 60 21.68 27.22 11.60
CA ALA A 60 21.04 27.55 12.89
C ALA A 60 19.53 27.75 12.75
N GLY A 61 19.08 28.36 11.65
CA GLY A 61 17.67 28.57 11.34
C GLY A 61 16.89 27.27 11.15
N LEU A 62 17.39 26.35 10.33
CA LEU A 62 16.75 25.05 10.11
C LEU A 62 16.80 24.18 11.36
N HIS A 63 17.92 24.20 12.08
CA HIS A 63 18.07 23.44 13.31
C HIS A 63 17.01 23.84 14.36
N ARG A 64 16.78 25.14 14.57
CA ARG A 64 15.72 25.61 15.48
C ARG A 64 14.32 25.18 15.02
N GLN A 65 14.04 25.20 13.73
CA GLN A 65 12.74 24.78 13.19
C GLN A 65 12.48 23.28 13.37
N VAL A 66 13.53 22.45 13.31
CA VAL A 66 13.43 20.99 13.36
C VAL A 66 13.52 20.43 14.79
N PHE A 67 14.41 20.98 15.61
CA PHE A 67 14.74 20.46 16.95
C PHE A 67 14.34 21.41 18.09
N GLY A 68 13.77 22.58 17.77
CA GLY A 68 13.46 23.62 18.74
C GLY A 68 14.70 24.19 19.43
N ASP A 69 14.47 24.93 20.52
CA ASP A 69 15.53 25.45 21.38
C ASP A 69 16.03 24.42 22.42
N ALA A 70 15.34 23.28 22.53
CA ALA A 70 15.57 22.26 23.53
C ALA A 70 16.56 21.16 23.10
N ALA A 71 17.29 21.34 21.99
CA ALA A 71 18.33 20.42 21.57
C ALA A 71 19.42 20.33 22.66
N LYS A 72 19.25 19.37 23.57
CA LYS A 72 20.24 19.07 24.60
C LYS A 72 21.51 18.64 23.88
N LEU A 73 22.53 19.50 23.90
CA LEU A 73 23.89 19.09 23.59
C LEU A 73 24.30 18.04 24.62
N GLN A 74 24.14 16.76 24.28
CA GLN A 74 24.72 15.69 25.07
C GLN A 74 26.23 15.86 24.97
N LYS A 75 26.87 16.17 26.09
CA LYS A 75 28.33 16.20 26.17
C LYS A 75 28.85 14.78 25.97
N VAL A 76 29.55 14.55 24.87
CA VAL A 76 30.20 13.28 24.59
C VAL A 76 31.47 13.19 25.45
N ASP A 77 31.73 12.00 26.00
CA ASP A 77 32.97 11.72 26.74
C ASP A 77 34.21 11.91 25.84
N ILE A 78 35.21 12.62 26.36
CA ILE A 78 36.45 12.96 25.67
C ILE A 78 37.20 11.69 25.25
N SER A 79 37.25 10.67 26.11
CA SER A 79 37.93 9.41 25.80
C SER A 79 37.30 8.70 24.58
N LYS A 80 35.97 8.76 24.49
CA LYS A 80 35.22 8.21 23.36
C LYS A 80 35.47 8.99 22.08
N LEU A 81 35.53 10.33 22.16
CA LEU A 81 35.86 11.17 21.00
C LEU A 81 37.25 10.86 20.45
N GLU A 82 38.26 10.73 21.31
CA GLU A 82 39.62 10.38 20.87
C GLU A 82 39.67 9.01 20.18
N SER A 83 38.98 8.01 20.74
CA SER A 83 38.87 6.69 20.12
C SER A 83 38.21 6.75 18.75
N LEU A 84 37.12 7.52 18.60
CA LEU A 84 36.44 7.69 17.32
C LEU A 84 37.31 8.40 16.30
N ARG A 85 38.04 9.44 16.71
CA ARG A 85 38.98 10.17 15.84
C ARG A 85 40.07 9.24 15.30
N LYS A 86 40.66 8.43 16.19
CA LYS A 86 41.70 7.46 15.81
C LYS A 86 41.18 6.44 14.80
N GLU A 87 39.96 5.92 14.99
CA GLU A 87 39.37 4.93 14.08
C GLU A 87 39.06 5.54 12.70
N LEU A 88 38.50 6.76 12.65
CA LEU A 88 38.26 7.45 11.38
C LEU A 88 39.57 7.70 10.61
N THR A 89 40.61 8.17 11.30
CA THR A 89 41.94 8.36 10.68
C THR A 89 42.51 7.03 10.18
N ARG A 90 42.34 5.93 10.93
CA ARG A 90 42.78 4.59 10.52
C ARG A 90 42.11 4.12 9.23
N HIS A 91 40.83 4.45 9.02
CA HIS A 91 40.10 4.16 7.78
C HIS A 91 40.35 5.19 6.67
N GLY A 92 41.28 6.13 6.87
CA GLY A 92 41.65 7.13 5.86
C GLY A 92 40.63 8.26 5.71
N ILE A 93 39.78 8.50 6.71
CA ILE A 93 38.82 9.61 6.71
C ILE A 93 39.49 10.82 7.37
N PRO A 94 39.83 11.88 6.62
CA PRO A 94 40.46 13.07 7.17
C PRO A 94 39.47 13.86 8.02
N LEU A 95 39.91 14.31 9.19
CA LEU A 95 39.13 15.15 10.10
C LEU A 95 39.51 16.63 10.01
N ASP A 96 40.68 16.90 9.45
CA ASP A 96 41.21 18.23 9.24
C ASP A 96 40.70 18.77 7.90
N ASN A 97 40.36 20.06 7.85
CA ASN A 97 39.83 20.76 6.68
C ASN A 97 38.48 20.24 6.16
N PRO A 98 37.39 20.44 6.92
CA PRO A 98 36.06 20.05 6.46
C PRO A 98 35.65 20.80 5.18
N ASP A 99 34.97 20.11 4.27
CA ASP A 99 34.36 20.72 3.07
C ASP A 99 33.11 21.51 3.47
N ILE A 100 33.29 22.81 3.70
CA ILE A 100 32.22 23.71 4.16
C ILE A 100 31.38 24.19 2.99
N ARG A 101 30.07 23.94 3.08
CA ARG A 101 29.04 24.39 2.13
C ARG A 101 28.31 25.61 2.68
N PRO A 102 27.72 26.45 1.81
CA PRO A 102 26.91 27.58 2.26
C PRO A 102 25.68 27.08 3.04
N ASP A 103 25.34 27.81 4.10
CA ASP A 103 24.13 27.54 4.87
C ASP A 103 22.88 27.70 4.00
N VAL A 104 21.93 26.79 4.23
CA VAL A 104 20.62 26.82 3.58
C VAL A 104 19.63 27.44 4.55
N ASP A 105 18.90 28.45 4.08
CA ASP A 105 17.85 29.11 4.86
C ASP A 105 16.53 29.09 4.08
N PHE A 106 15.57 28.31 4.58
CA PHE A 106 14.18 28.36 4.14
C PHE A 106 13.26 28.05 5.32
N ARG A 107 12.03 28.55 5.23
CA ARG A 107 11.01 28.34 6.24
C ARG A 107 10.29 27.03 5.98
N LEU A 108 10.39 26.10 6.92
CA LEU A 108 9.65 24.85 6.95
C LEU A 108 8.19 25.10 7.36
N PRO A 109 7.24 24.30 6.86
CA PRO A 109 5.89 24.26 7.43
C PRO A 109 5.94 23.97 8.93
N GLN A 110 4.96 24.50 9.66
CA GLN A 110 4.87 24.29 11.09
C GLN A 110 4.74 22.79 11.41
N LEU A 111 5.56 22.31 12.34
CA LEU A 111 5.48 20.94 12.84
C LEU A 111 4.17 20.73 13.61
N LYS A 112 3.61 19.53 13.46
CA LYS A 112 2.44 19.06 14.21
C LYS A 112 2.89 18.36 15.50
N GLY A 113 3.44 19.11 16.45
CA GLY A 113 3.98 18.57 17.71
C GLY A 113 5.27 19.28 18.13
N VAL A 114 5.90 18.81 19.22
CA VAL A 114 7.12 19.41 19.79
C VAL A 114 8.40 19.05 19.04
N GLY A 115 8.37 18.02 18.20
CA GLY A 115 9.52 17.57 17.43
C GLY A 115 9.15 16.67 16.25
N ILE A 116 10.16 16.18 15.54
CA ILE A 116 9.99 15.38 14.32
C ILE A 116 9.19 14.09 14.60
N GLU A 117 9.50 13.40 15.70
CA GLU A 117 8.84 12.15 16.07
C GLU A 117 7.34 12.35 16.28
N GLU A 118 6.96 13.33 17.11
CA GLU A 118 5.56 13.65 17.36
C GLU A 118 4.87 14.17 16.10
N HIS A 119 5.57 14.93 15.24
CA HIS A 119 5.04 15.37 13.96
C HIS A 119 4.64 14.20 13.06
N PHE A 120 5.55 13.23 12.86
CA PHE A 120 5.23 12.06 12.03
C PHE A 120 4.18 11.17 12.68
N PHE A 121 4.20 11.03 14.01
CA PHE A 121 3.15 10.31 14.73
C PHE A 121 1.77 10.95 14.52
N ASN A 122 1.65 12.26 14.68
CA ASN A 122 0.39 12.99 14.52
C ASN A 122 -0.09 12.97 13.05
N VAL A 123 0.82 13.12 12.08
CA VAL A 123 0.50 13.00 10.65
C VAL A 123 0.04 11.58 10.30
N ALA A 124 0.70 10.55 10.83
CA ALA A 124 0.31 9.16 10.63
C ALA A 124 -1.04 8.87 11.28
N GLN A 125 -1.28 9.39 12.49
CA GLN A 125 -2.52 9.22 13.23
C GLN A 125 -3.70 9.90 12.52
N GLU A 126 -3.54 11.11 11.99
CA GLU A 126 -4.57 11.81 11.22
C GLU A 126 -4.96 11.04 9.95
N GLN A 127 -3.98 10.48 9.24
CA GLN A 127 -4.23 9.73 7.99
C GLN A 127 -4.79 8.32 8.24
N SER A 128 -4.30 7.63 9.27
CA SER A 128 -4.61 6.22 9.49
C SER A 128 -5.80 5.99 10.43
N LYS A 129 -6.09 6.90 11.36
CA LYS A 129 -7.14 6.71 12.37
C LYS A 129 -8.50 6.35 11.77
N PRO A 130 -9.02 7.05 10.74
CA PRO A 130 -10.35 6.74 10.22
C PRO A 130 -10.45 5.31 9.69
N TYR A 131 -9.38 4.80 9.05
CA TYR A 131 -9.32 3.44 8.53
C TYR A 131 -9.07 2.40 9.62
N ARG A 132 -8.26 2.74 10.63
CA ARG A 132 -8.04 1.87 11.78
C ARG A 132 -9.33 1.66 12.57
N ASP A 133 -10.09 2.72 12.81
CA ASP A 133 -11.38 2.63 13.51
C ASP A 133 -12.36 1.70 12.74
N LEU A 134 -12.36 1.75 11.39
CA LEU A 134 -13.15 0.85 10.54
C LEU A 134 -12.67 -0.62 10.62
N LEU A 135 -11.36 -0.86 10.60
CA LEU A 135 -10.78 -2.20 10.73
C LEU A 135 -11.06 -2.80 12.11
N GLU A 136 -10.93 -2.01 13.18
CA GLU A 136 -11.27 -2.45 14.53
C GLU A 136 -12.74 -2.85 14.64
N ALA A 137 -13.64 -2.08 14.01
CA ALA A 137 -15.06 -2.44 13.96
C ALA A 137 -15.31 -3.75 13.18
N LEU A 138 -14.60 -3.95 12.06
CA LEU A 138 -14.69 -5.16 11.23
C LEU A 138 -14.24 -6.42 11.97
N VAL A 139 -13.14 -6.32 12.74
CA VAL A 139 -12.56 -7.47 13.45
C VAL A 139 -13.36 -7.83 14.71
N ARG A 140 -13.88 -6.83 15.44
CA ARG A 140 -14.62 -7.05 16.70
C ARG A 140 -15.97 -7.76 16.53
N GLY A 141 -16.60 -7.65 15.35
CA GLY A 141 -17.89 -8.26 15.07
C GLY A 141 -17.80 -9.78 14.91
N GLU A 142 -18.86 -10.49 15.30
CA GLU A 142 -19.07 -11.88 14.88
C GLU A 142 -19.41 -11.92 13.39
N VAL A 143 -19.01 -13.00 12.71
CA VAL A 143 -19.34 -13.19 11.31
C VAL A 143 -20.85 -13.46 11.19
N PRO A 144 -21.60 -12.67 10.41
CA PRO A 144 -23.01 -12.94 10.14
C PRO A 144 -23.21 -14.33 9.55
N SER A 145 -24.34 -14.97 9.84
CA SER A 145 -24.66 -16.28 9.29
C SER A 145 -24.63 -16.26 7.76
N THR A 146 -23.84 -17.14 7.17
CA THR A 146 -23.71 -17.26 5.71
C THR A 146 -25.08 -17.54 5.07
N PRO A 147 -25.42 -16.87 3.95
CA PRO A 147 -26.62 -17.16 3.18
C PRO A 147 -26.70 -18.63 2.77
N LYS A 148 -27.91 -19.20 2.81
CA LYS A 148 -28.15 -20.60 2.38
C LYS A 148 -28.23 -20.73 0.86
N GLU A 149 -28.61 -19.64 0.20
CA GLU A 149 -28.80 -19.56 -1.25
C GLU A 149 -28.30 -18.20 -1.72
N TRP A 150 -27.56 -18.21 -2.82
CA TRP A 150 -26.97 -17.02 -3.43
C TRP A 150 -27.74 -16.62 -4.68
N SER A 151 -27.94 -15.32 -4.87
CA SER A 151 -28.62 -14.74 -6.01
C SER A 151 -27.76 -14.80 -7.27
N GLU A 152 -28.34 -15.36 -8.34
CA GLU A 152 -27.78 -15.37 -9.70
C GLU A 152 -28.08 -14.08 -10.47
N GLU A 153 -28.82 -13.13 -9.87
CA GLU A 153 -29.14 -11.85 -10.51
C GLU A 153 -27.86 -11.03 -10.79
N PRO A 154 -27.69 -10.49 -12.02
CA PRO A 154 -26.52 -9.68 -12.36
C PRO A 154 -26.36 -8.44 -11.46
N GLY A 155 -25.12 -8.16 -11.06
CA GLY A 155 -24.78 -7.05 -10.18
C GLY A 155 -24.72 -7.47 -8.71
N TRP A 156 -24.82 -6.49 -7.81
CA TRP A 156 -24.71 -6.73 -6.37
C TRP A 156 -26.04 -7.15 -5.75
N THR A 157 -25.97 -8.16 -4.89
CA THR A 157 -27.02 -8.56 -3.96
C THR A 157 -26.49 -8.45 -2.53
N CYS A 158 -27.26 -7.79 -1.66
CA CYS A 158 -27.03 -7.71 -0.23
C CYS A 158 -27.90 -8.74 0.48
N TYR A 159 -27.31 -9.53 1.39
CA TYR A 159 -28.03 -10.49 2.23
C TYR A 159 -28.10 -9.93 3.64
N ASP A 160 -29.23 -9.26 3.93
CA ASP A 160 -29.49 -8.69 5.24
C ASP A 160 -30.28 -9.68 6.11
N PRO A 161 -29.89 -9.92 7.38
CA PRO A 161 -30.59 -10.85 8.26
C PRO A 161 -32.07 -10.54 8.49
N LEU A 162 -32.50 -9.29 8.33
CA LEU A 162 -33.89 -8.83 8.54
C LEU A 162 -34.68 -8.74 7.24
N ARG A 163 -34.04 -8.30 6.15
CA ARG A 163 -34.69 -8.01 4.86
C ARG A 163 -34.52 -9.11 3.82
N GLY A 164 -33.65 -10.09 4.07
CA GLY A 164 -33.29 -11.11 3.10
C GLY A 164 -32.39 -10.57 1.98
N ALA A 165 -32.44 -11.24 0.82
CA ALA A 165 -31.67 -10.87 -0.35
C ALA A 165 -32.28 -9.65 -1.07
N VAL A 166 -31.50 -8.59 -1.26
CA VAL A 166 -31.93 -7.34 -1.91
C VAL A 166 -30.87 -6.89 -2.92
N SER A 167 -31.28 -6.60 -4.15
CA SER A 167 -30.38 -6.02 -5.16
C SER A 167 -29.98 -4.59 -4.78
N VAL A 168 -28.68 -4.29 -4.85
CA VAL A 168 -28.09 -2.99 -4.53
C VAL A 168 -27.13 -2.56 -5.64
N PRO A 169 -26.87 -1.26 -5.85
CA PRO A 169 -25.92 -0.82 -6.87
C PRO A 169 -24.46 -1.10 -6.50
N TYR A 170 -24.15 -1.07 -5.21
CA TYR A 170 -22.84 -1.38 -4.60
C TYR A 170 -23.03 -1.59 -3.08
N PRO A 171 -22.08 -2.21 -2.37
CA PRO A 171 -22.18 -2.40 -0.92
C PRO A 171 -22.17 -1.05 -0.17
N GLU A 172 -23.17 -0.83 0.69
CA GLU A 172 -23.33 0.42 1.45
C GLU A 172 -22.32 0.55 2.62
N ASP A 173 -21.82 -0.58 3.12
CA ASP A 173 -20.89 -0.61 4.24
C ASP A 173 -19.53 0.03 3.89
N THR A 174 -18.89 0.61 4.90
CA THR A 174 -17.60 1.30 4.78
C THR A 174 -16.39 0.40 5.05
N ALA A 175 -16.60 -0.79 5.61
CA ALA A 175 -15.56 -1.79 5.86
C ALA A 175 -16.01 -3.14 5.31
N LEU A 176 -15.19 -3.74 4.45
CA LEU A 176 -15.50 -5.00 3.77
C LEU A 176 -14.28 -5.92 3.79
N VAL A 177 -14.49 -7.22 3.98
CA VAL A 177 -13.59 -8.25 3.47
C VAL A 177 -14.10 -8.67 2.10
N PHE A 178 -13.23 -8.78 1.10
CA PHE A 178 -13.62 -8.88 -0.30
C PHE A 178 -12.69 -9.82 -1.07
N ASP A 179 -13.29 -10.61 -1.95
CA ASP A 179 -12.59 -11.54 -2.82
C ASP A 179 -13.31 -11.67 -4.18
N VAL A 180 -12.53 -11.85 -5.26
CA VAL A 180 -13.03 -11.87 -6.65
C VAL A 180 -12.52 -13.08 -7.39
N GLU A 181 -13.44 -13.74 -8.09
CA GLU A 181 -13.14 -14.86 -8.96
C GLU A 181 -13.25 -14.51 -10.45
N VAL A 182 -12.35 -15.12 -11.22
CA VAL A 182 -12.17 -14.89 -12.66
C VAL A 182 -12.10 -16.24 -13.36
N CYS A 183 -12.87 -16.41 -14.45
CA CYS A 183 -12.73 -17.55 -15.35
C CYS A 183 -11.54 -17.32 -16.29
N VAL A 184 -10.39 -17.94 -15.99
CA VAL A 184 -9.12 -17.72 -16.72
C VAL A 184 -9.26 -18.00 -18.22
N PRO A 185 -9.94 -19.08 -18.68
CA PRO A 185 -10.13 -19.31 -20.11
C PRO A 185 -11.01 -18.26 -20.81
N ALA A 186 -11.92 -17.60 -20.08
CA ALA A 186 -12.80 -16.57 -20.62
C ALA A 186 -12.18 -15.14 -20.58
N GLY A 187 -11.10 -14.96 -19.84
CA GLY A 187 -10.34 -13.71 -19.76
C GLY A 187 -10.02 -13.27 -18.34
N ALA A 188 -9.79 -11.96 -18.17
CA ALA A 188 -9.40 -11.30 -16.93
C ALA A 188 -10.56 -10.53 -16.26
N ALA A 189 -11.74 -10.49 -16.90
CA ALA A 189 -12.94 -9.86 -16.35
C ALA A 189 -13.42 -10.62 -15.11
N PRO A 190 -13.94 -9.92 -14.09
CA PRO A 190 -14.54 -10.55 -12.93
C PRO A 190 -15.79 -11.34 -13.34
N VAL A 191 -15.95 -12.52 -12.73
CA VAL A 191 -17.08 -13.43 -12.97
C VAL A 191 -17.98 -13.46 -11.75
N MET A 192 -17.40 -13.57 -10.56
CA MET A 192 -18.10 -13.59 -9.27
C MET A 192 -17.29 -12.81 -8.25
N ALA A 193 -17.95 -12.24 -7.25
CA ALA A 193 -17.25 -11.70 -6.08
C ALA A 193 -18.10 -11.85 -4.83
N THR A 194 -17.44 -11.97 -3.70
CA THR A 194 -18.10 -12.03 -2.39
C THR A 194 -17.53 -10.95 -1.48
N ALA A 195 -18.39 -10.32 -0.68
CA ALA A 195 -17.95 -9.40 0.35
C ALA A 195 -18.65 -9.67 1.67
N LEU A 196 -17.94 -9.42 2.76
CA LEU A 196 -18.43 -9.51 4.13
C LEU A 196 -18.21 -8.18 4.83
N SER A 197 -19.28 -7.60 5.35
CA SER A 197 -19.21 -6.46 6.26
C SER A 197 -19.36 -6.91 7.72
N PRO A 198 -19.25 -6.00 8.70
CA PRO A 198 -19.51 -6.34 10.09
C PRO A 198 -20.92 -6.88 10.36
N THR A 199 -21.87 -6.65 9.44
CA THR A 199 -23.30 -6.95 9.67
C THR A 199 -23.95 -7.79 8.58
N ARG A 200 -23.37 -7.85 7.37
CA ARG A 200 -24.05 -8.36 6.16
C ARG A 200 -23.09 -9.08 5.22
N TRP A 201 -23.66 -10.00 4.44
CA TRP A 201 -23.01 -10.59 3.28
C TRP A 201 -23.42 -9.88 2.00
N TYR A 202 -22.54 -9.91 1.00
CA TYR A 202 -22.77 -9.40 -0.34
C TYR A 202 -22.23 -10.39 -1.37
N SER A 203 -22.94 -10.53 -2.48
CA SER A 203 -22.44 -11.22 -3.67
C SER A 203 -22.57 -10.33 -4.89
N TRP A 204 -21.63 -10.45 -5.80
CA TRP A 204 -21.70 -9.83 -7.11
C TRP A 204 -21.63 -10.90 -8.20
N THR A 205 -22.59 -10.86 -9.12
CA THR A 205 -22.66 -11.78 -10.26
C THR A 205 -22.42 -11.02 -11.55
N SER A 206 -21.45 -11.46 -12.35
CA SER A 206 -21.15 -10.82 -13.62
C SER A 206 -22.31 -11.00 -14.61
N PRO A 207 -22.74 -9.94 -15.32
CA PRO A 207 -23.69 -10.09 -16.41
C PRO A 207 -23.24 -11.10 -17.46
N ARG A 208 -21.92 -11.24 -17.69
CA ARG A 208 -21.33 -12.20 -18.64
C ARG A 208 -21.45 -13.66 -18.18
N LEU A 209 -21.61 -13.90 -16.88
CA LEU A 209 -21.82 -15.25 -16.38
C LEU A 209 -23.23 -15.74 -16.74
N ILE A 210 -24.22 -14.85 -16.78
CA ILE A 210 -25.63 -15.19 -17.03
C ILE A 210 -25.99 -15.04 -18.53
N SER A 211 -25.51 -13.98 -19.18
CA SER A 211 -25.81 -13.67 -20.58
C SER A 211 -24.70 -14.13 -21.51
N GLU A 212 -25.06 -14.80 -22.61
CA GLU A 212 -24.13 -15.20 -23.69
C GLU A 212 -23.69 -13.96 -24.49
N LEU A 213 -22.86 -13.12 -23.87
CA LEU A 213 -22.26 -11.99 -24.54
C LEU A 213 -21.13 -12.50 -25.46
N PRO A 214 -21.17 -12.19 -26.78
CA PRO A 214 -20.16 -12.65 -27.71
C PRO A 214 -18.79 -12.09 -27.30
N SER A 215 -17.92 -12.98 -26.82
CA SER A 215 -16.58 -12.64 -26.36
C SER A 215 -15.60 -12.97 -27.48
N GLY A 216 -15.19 -11.95 -28.25
CA GLY A 216 -14.16 -12.12 -29.29
C GLY A 216 -12.74 -12.10 -28.72
N GLU A 217 -11.77 -12.70 -29.42
CA GLU A 217 -10.33 -12.79 -29.06
C GLU A 217 -9.63 -11.43 -28.84
N HIS A 218 -10.30 -10.31 -29.12
CA HIS A 218 -9.80 -8.94 -28.94
C HIS A 218 -10.66 -8.07 -28.02
N HIS A 219 -11.43 -8.69 -27.13
CA HIS A 219 -12.30 -7.94 -26.20
C HIS A 219 -11.48 -7.02 -25.30
N ARG A 220 -11.64 -5.71 -25.48
CA ARG A 220 -11.08 -4.70 -24.59
C ARG A 220 -12.07 -4.48 -23.46
N TYR A 221 -11.65 -4.78 -22.22
CA TYR A 221 -12.49 -4.59 -21.04
C TYR A 221 -12.99 -3.16 -20.96
N GLN A 222 -14.30 -3.02 -20.79
CA GLN A 222 -14.94 -1.73 -20.56
C GLN A 222 -15.20 -1.54 -19.06
N LEU A 223 -15.26 -0.28 -18.62
CA LEU A 223 -15.39 0.05 -17.19
C LEU A 223 -16.69 -0.47 -16.56
N ASP A 224 -17.74 -0.66 -17.35
CA ASP A 224 -19.02 -1.23 -16.93
C ASP A 224 -18.96 -2.74 -16.63
N GLU A 225 -17.93 -3.44 -17.11
CA GLU A 225 -17.68 -4.86 -16.81
C GLU A 225 -16.96 -5.08 -15.47
N PHE A 226 -16.48 -4.01 -14.84
CA PHE A 226 -15.78 -4.06 -13.55
C PHE A 226 -16.75 -3.90 -12.38
N ILE A 227 -16.35 -4.43 -11.22
CA ILE A 227 -17.17 -4.46 -10.02
C ILE A 227 -17.28 -3.04 -9.43
N PRO A 228 -18.49 -2.49 -9.27
CA PRO A 228 -18.67 -1.19 -8.63
C PRO A 228 -18.64 -1.35 -7.11
N LEU A 229 -17.71 -0.70 -6.41
CA LEU A 229 -17.71 -0.73 -4.93
C LEU A 229 -18.23 0.55 -4.30
N GLU A 230 -18.20 1.68 -5.01
CA GLU A 230 -18.47 2.99 -4.40
C GLU A 230 -19.52 3.82 -5.13
N SER A 231 -19.85 3.46 -6.38
CA SER A 231 -20.69 4.31 -7.23
C SER A 231 -21.79 3.55 -7.96
N ALA A 232 -22.89 4.25 -8.22
CA ALA A 232 -23.93 3.89 -9.15
C ALA A 232 -23.75 4.66 -10.47
N PRO A 233 -24.34 4.21 -11.60
CA PRO A 233 -24.22 4.89 -12.90
C PRO A 233 -24.63 6.37 -12.91
N LYS A 234 -25.47 6.80 -11.97
CA LYS A 234 -25.96 8.19 -11.83
C LYS A 234 -25.02 9.12 -11.06
N ASP A 235 -24.02 8.56 -10.36
CA ASP A 235 -23.13 9.34 -9.50
C ASP A 235 -22.06 10.06 -10.31
N LYS A 236 -21.66 11.25 -9.85
CA LYS A 236 -20.59 12.01 -10.51
C LYS A 236 -19.32 11.90 -9.69
N GLN A 237 -18.18 11.61 -10.32
CA GLN A 237 -16.88 11.49 -9.62
C GLN A 237 -16.49 12.72 -8.77
N SER A 238 -17.10 13.89 -9.02
CA SER A 238 -16.93 15.10 -8.21
C SER A 238 -17.70 15.12 -6.88
N ASP A 239 -18.56 14.13 -6.63
CA ASP A 239 -19.41 14.09 -5.44
C ASP A 239 -18.57 13.89 -4.18
N GLY A 240 -18.75 14.76 -3.18
CA GLY A 240 -17.95 14.75 -1.95
C GLY A 240 -18.04 13.44 -1.15
N LYS A 241 -19.06 12.60 -1.42
CA LYS A 241 -19.21 11.28 -0.79
C LYS A 241 -18.01 10.36 -1.02
N PHE A 242 -17.32 10.51 -2.16
CA PHE A 242 -16.14 9.71 -2.50
C PHE A 242 -14.91 10.06 -1.68
N SER A 243 -14.93 11.12 -0.87
CA SER A 243 -13.87 11.44 0.09
C SER A 243 -14.06 10.74 1.44
N THR A 244 -15.18 10.06 1.66
CA THR A 244 -15.46 9.33 2.90
C THR A 244 -14.50 8.14 3.03
N PRO A 245 -13.83 7.95 4.19
CA PRO A 245 -12.97 6.80 4.42
C PRO A 245 -13.74 5.48 4.28
N ARG A 246 -13.22 4.58 3.44
CA ARG A 246 -13.69 3.20 3.30
C ARG A 246 -12.50 2.26 3.26
N VAL A 247 -12.65 1.03 3.74
CA VAL A 247 -11.59 0.02 3.76
C VAL A 247 -12.07 -1.30 3.17
N VAL A 248 -11.25 -1.88 2.31
CA VAL A 248 -11.42 -3.22 1.80
C VAL A 248 -10.22 -4.07 2.24
N VAL A 249 -10.50 -5.19 2.87
CA VAL A 249 -9.52 -6.19 3.29
C VAL A 249 -9.61 -7.36 2.32
N GLY A 250 -8.48 -7.87 1.87
CA GLY A 250 -8.43 -9.07 1.03
C GLY A 250 -7.10 -9.78 1.20
N HIS A 251 -7.02 -11.00 0.67
CA HIS A 251 -5.80 -11.79 0.70
C HIS A 251 -5.15 -11.79 -0.68
N ASN A 252 -3.97 -11.17 -0.80
CA ASN A 252 -3.39 -10.76 -2.09
C ASN A 252 -4.31 -9.78 -2.84
N VAL A 253 -4.89 -8.82 -2.10
CA VAL A 253 -5.95 -7.88 -2.52
C VAL A 253 -5.65 -7.09 -3.80
N SER A 254 -4.38 -7.02 -4.22
CA SER A 254 -3.99 -6.39 -5.48
C SER A 254 -4.65 -7.05 -6.69
N TYR A 255 -4.90 -8.37 -6.61
CA TYR A 255 -5.60 -9.12 -7.64
C TYR A 255 -7.05 -8.66 -7.75
N ASP A 256 -7.76 -8.59 -6.63
CA ASP A 256 -9.16 -8.16 -6.55
C ASP A 256 -9.31 -6.67 -6.88
N ARG A 257 -8.36 -5.85 -6.42
CA ARG A 257 -8.33 -4.41 -6.64
C ARG A 257 -8.33 -4.05 -8.12
N ALA A 258 -7.64 -4.83 -8.95
CA ALA A 258 -7.63 -4.64 -10.40
C ALA A 258 -9.01 -4.89 -11.03
N ARG A 259 -9.98 -5.48 -10.31
CA ARG A 259 -11.33 -5.77 -10.81
C ARG A 259 -12.39 -4.77 -10.31
N ILE A 260 -11.96 -3.73 -9.59
CA ILE A 260 -12.84 -2.69 -9.06
C ILE A 260 -12.88 -1.48 -10.00
N ARG A 261 -14.09 -1.07 -10.38
CA ARG A 261 -14.32 -0.02 -11.37
C ARG A 261 -13.71 1.33 -10.99
N GLU A 262 -13.93 1.76 -9.75
CA GLU A 262 -13.50 3.09 -9.27
C GLU A 262 -11.97 3.22 -9.15
N GLN A 263 -11.22 2.11 -9.15
CA GLN A 263 -9.76 2.13 -9.06
C GLN A 263 -9.07 2.60 -10.34
N TYR A 264 -9.83 2.76 -11.42
CA TYR A 264 -9.38 3.32 -12.69
C TYR A 264 -9.73 4.81 -12.86
N TRP A 265 -10.34 5.45 -11.86
CA TRP A 265 -10.59 6.88 -11.88
C TRP A 265 -9.31 7.69 -11.70
N LEU A 266 -9.19 8.82 -12.40
CA LEU A 266 -8.02 9.69 -12.30
C LEU A 266 -7.90 10.36 -10.92
N LYS A 267 -9.04 10.66 -10.30
CA LYS A 267 -9.11 11.19 -8.94
C LYS A 267 -9.33 10.05 -7.97
N SER A 268 -8.46 9.94 -6.97
CA SER A 268 -8.58 8.93 -5.94
C SER A 268 -9.79 9.17 -5.05
N THR A 269 -10.40 8.08 -4.62
CA THR A 269 -11.44 8.06 -3.59
C THR A 269 -10.81 7.91 -2.19
N GLY A 270 -11.67 7.96 -1.17
CA GLY A 270 -11.34 7.64 0.21
C GLY A 270 -11.16 6.15 0.46
N LEU A 271 -11.38 5.26 -0.51
CA LEU A 271 -11.18 3.82 -0.34
C LEU A 271 -9.69 3.47 -0.20
N ARG A 272 -9.37 2.63 0.78
CA ARG A 272 -8.04 2.04 1.00
C ARG A 272 -8.14 0.54 1.10
N PHE A 273 -7.02 -0.13 0.84
CA PHE A 273 -6.93 -1.58 0.83
C PHE A 273 -5.96 -2.05 1.90
N VAL A 274 -6.31 -3.15 2.56
CA VAL A 274 -5.44 -3.89 3.48
C VAL A 274 -5.26 -5.28 2.93
N ASP A 275 -4.00 -5.69 2.78
CA ASP A 275 -3.64 -7.00 2.27
C ASP A 275 -3.18 -7.91 3.42
N THR A 276 -3.97 -8.93 3.73
CA THR A 276 -3.65 -9.88 4.80
C THR A 276 -2.42 -10.72 4.45
N MET A 277 -2.13 -10.94 3.16
CA MET A 277 -0.91 -11.61 2.74
C MET A 277 0.32 -10.76 3.10
N SER A 278 0.30 -9.45 2.80
CA SER A 278 1.37 -8.52 3.18
C SER A 278 1.54 -8.40 4.70
N LEU A 279 0.43 -8.34 5.45
CA LEU A 279 0.49 -8.33 6.92
C LEU A 279 1.15 -9.60 7.47
N HIS A 280 0.78 -10.76 6.95
CA HIS A 280 1.41 -12.02 7.31
C HIS A 280 2.92 -12.01 7.00
N VAL A 281 3.31 -11.53 5.82
CA VAL A 281 4.74 -11.42 5.46
C VAL A 281 5.52 -10.54 6.43
N CYS A 282 4.91 -9.46 6.94
CA CYS A 282 5.55 -8.57 7.91
C CYS A 282 5.75 -9.20 9.30
N VAL A 283 4.87 -10.11 9.73
CA VAL A 283 4.87 -10.67 11.11
C VAL A 283 5.46 -12.08 11.15
N SER A 284 5.01 -12.96 10.26
CA SER A 284 5.30 -14.39 10.25
C SER A 284 5.77 -14.88 8.88
N GLY A 285 6.34 -13.99 8.06
CA GLY A 285 6.86 -14.34 6.75
C GLY A 285 8.14 -15.17 6.80
N VAL A 286 8.32 -16.03 5.80
CA VAL A 286 9.54 -16.83 5.62
C VAL A 286 10.53 -16.23 4.62
N THR A 287 11.82 -16.44 4.87
CA THR A 287 12.90 -16.19 3.89
C THR A 287 12.80 -17.12 2.69
N SER A 288 13.53 -16.81 1.60
CA SER A 288 13.58 -17.66 0.40
C SER A 288 14.05 -19.09 0.68
N TYR A 289 15.02 -19.26 1.60
CA TYR A 289 15.53 -20.57 2.00
C TYR A 289 14.46 -21.38 2.76
N GLN A 290 13.88 -20.77 3.81
CA GLN A 290 12.80 -21.39 4.59
C GLN A 290 11.59 -21.74 3.72
N ARG A 291 11.22 -20.88 2.76
CA ARG A 291 10.17 -21.15 1.78
C ARG A 291 10.46 -22.40 0.95
N ALA A 292 11.72 -22.58 0.51
CA ALA A 292 12.12 -23.77 -0.25
C ALA A 292 12.03 -25.03 0.61
N MET A 293 12.41 -24.93 1.89
CA MET A 293 12.29 -26.04 2.85
C MET A 293 10.82 -26.44 3.08
N LEU A 294 9.95 -25.47 3.38
CA LEU A 294 8.51 -25.72 3.57
C LEU A 294 7.86 -26.37 2.34
N LYS A 295 8.27 -25.96 1.14
CA LYS A 295 7.76 -26.56 -0.12
C LYS A 295 8.30 -27.96 -0.39
N SER A 296 9.46 -28.32 0.15
CA SER A 296 10.15 -29.57 -0.19
C SER A 296 9.47 -30.83 0.37
N SER A 297 8.47 -30.69 1.25
CA SER A 297 7.73 -31.78 1.90
C SER A 297 8.61 -32.82 2.62
N LYS A 298 9.88 -32.47 2.88
CA LYS A 298 10.78 -33.23 3.74
C LYS A 298 10.52 -32.83 5.18
N GLU A 299 10.63 -33.79 6.10
CA GLU A 299 10.64 -33.47 7.53
C GLU A 299 11.71 -32.41 7.79
N LEU A 300 11.31 -31.32 8.42
CA LEU A 300 12.23 -30.26 8.79
C LEU A 300 13.18 -30.79 9.87
N PRO A 301 14.48 -30.45 9.81
CA PRO A 301 15.42 -30.70 10.89
C PRO A 301 14.85 -30.22 12.24
N LEU A 302 15.21 -30.89 13.34
CA LEU A 302 14.72 -30.53 14.69
C LEU A 302 14.98 -29.05 15.04
N GLU A 303 16.08 -28.49 14.56
CA GLU A 303 16.43 -27.07 14.72
C GLU A 303 15.42 -26.11 14.06
N ASP A 304 14.80 -26.55 12.97
CA ASP A 304 13.87 -25.77 12.15
C ASP A 304 12.40 -25.89 12.60
N LEU A 305 12.11 -26.81 13.55
CA LEU A 305 10.77 -26.92 14.14
C LEU A 305 10.38 -25.68 14.95
N SER A 306 11.37 -25.01 15.54
CA SER A 306 11.15 -23.83 16.39
C SER A 306 10.51 -22.67 15.64
N TRP A 307 11.07 -22.29 14.47
CA TRP A 307 10.54 -21.20 13.67
C TRP A 307 9.38 -21.63 12.78
N SER A 308 9.33 -22.89 12.33
CA SER A 308 8.27 -23.37 11.43
C SER A 308 6.90 -23.43 12.11
N SER A 309 6.85 -23.56 13.44
CA SER A 309 5.61 -23.44 14.21
C SER A 309 5.03 -22.01 14.27
N GLN A 310 5.82 -20.98 13.94
CA GLN A 310 5.44 -19.57 14.04
C GLN A 310 5.25 -18.90 12.67
N SER A 311 5.33 -19.68 11.59
CA SER A 311 5.42 -19.16 10.24
C SER A 311 4.78 -20.13 9.24
N SER A 312 4.40 -19.63 8.07
CA SER A 312 3.78 -20.42 7.02
C SER A 312 4.18 -19.91 5.63
N LEU A 313 3.71 -20.59 4.58
CA LEU A 313 3.69 -20.00 3.26
C LEU A 313 2.58 -18.94 3.18
N ASN A 314 2.65 -18.12 2.14
CA ASN A 314 1.82 -16.93 2.00
C ASN A 314 0.41 -17.18 1.43
N ASN A 315 0.01 -18.41 1.07
CA ASN A 315 -1.33 -18.61 0.52
C ASN A 315 -2.37 -18.62 1.63
N LEU A 316 -3.62 -18.25 1.31
CA LEU A 316 -4.69 -18.11 2.29
C LEU A 316 -4.87 -19.36 3.15
N ALA A 317 -4.83 -20.56 2.58
CA ALA A 317 -5.00 -21.81 3.32
C ALA A 317 -3.89 -22.01 4.38
N ASP A 318 -2.64 -21.74 4.04
CA ASP A 318 -1.52 -21.92 4.97
C ASP A 318 -1.50 -20.82 6.04
N VAL A 319 -1.86 -19.58 5.66
CA VAL A 319 -1.99 -18.46 6.60
C VAL A 319 -3.16 -18.66 7.57
N TYR A 320 -4.30 -19.10 7.06
CA TYR A 320 -5.48 -19.42 7.86
C TYR A 320 -5.18 -20.57 8.83
N SER A 321 -4.52 -21.64 8.35
CA SER A 321 -4.08 -22.74 9.22
C SER A 321 -3.12 -22.29 10.33
N LEU A 322 -2.26 -21.29 10.08
CA LEU A 322 -1.32 -20.77 11.08
C LEU A 322 -2.05 -20.00 12.19
N TYR A 323 -2.98 -19.13 11.83
CA TYR A 323 -3.64 -18.22 12.78
C TYR A 323 -4.95 -18.77 13.38
N CYS A 324 -5.55 -19.80 12.77
CA CYS A 324 -6.82 -20.40 13.20
C CYS A 324 -6.64 -21.87 13.61
N ASP A 325 -5.69 -22.16 14.51
CA ASP A 325 -5.51 -23.47 15.17
C ASP A 325 -5.48 -24.70 14.23
N GLY A 326 -4.85 -24.56 13.06
CA GLY A 326 -4.73 -25.66 12.09
C GLY A 326 -5.99 -25.92 11.25
N ALA A 327 -6.96 -25.00 11.26
CA ALA A 327 -8.14 -25.09 10.42
C ALA A 327 -7.77 -25.15 8.93
N LYS A 328 -8.50 -25.97 8.16
CA LYS A 328 -8.23 -26.22 6.74
C LYS A 328 -9.28 -25.56 5.86
N LEU A 329 -8.83 -25.00 4.75
CA LEU A 329 -9.69 -24.56 3.66
C LEU A 329 -9.75 -25.64 2.57
N ASP A 330 -10.94 -25.80 1.99
CA ASP A 330 -11.13 -26.63 0.80
C ASP A 330 -10.40 -25.99 -0.39
N LYS A 331 -9.68 -26.78 -1.18
CA LYS A 331 -8.86 -26.29 -2.31
C LYS A 331 -9.43 -26.69 -3.67
N GLU A 332 -10.40 -27.60 -3.72
CA GLU A 332 -10.74 -28.30 -4.96
C GLU A 332 -11.57 -27.43 -5.92
N LYS A 333 -12.45 -26.59 -5.37
CA LYS A 333 -13.40 -25.78 -6.16
C LYS A 333 -12.74 -24.66 -6.98
N ARG A 334 -11.56 -24.20 -6.55
CA ARG A 334 -10.78 -23.17 -7.25
C ARG A 334 -10.37 -23.58 -8.67
N ASN A 335 -10.16 -24.88 -8.91
CA ASN A 335 -9.71 -25.36 -10.22
C ASN A 335 -10.72 -25.06 -11.33
N LEU A 336 -12.01 -24.99 -11.01
CA LEU A 336 -13.04 -24.69 -11.99
C LEU A 336 -12.92 -23.27 -12.56
N PHE A 337 -12.45 -22.29 -11.77
CA PHE A 337 -12.16 -20.94 -12.26
C PHE A 337 -10.91 -20.87 -13.15
N VAL A 338 -9.95 -21.79 -12.94
CA VAL A 338 -8.67 -21.81 -13.65
C VAL A 338 -8.76 -22.56 -14.98
N GLU A 339 -9.47 -23.69 -14.99
CA GLU A 339 -9.48 -24.63 -16.11
C GLU A 339 -10.85 -24.75 -16.80
N GLY A 340 -11.92 -24.38 -16.09
CA GLY A 340 -13.30 -24.52 -16.56
C GLY A 340 -13.80 -23.37 -17.44
N THR A 341 -15.01 -23.55 -17.93
CA THR A 341 -15.74 -22.63 -18.81
C THR A 341 -16.86 -21.88 -18.07
N LEU A 342 -17.34 -20.76 -18.62
CA LEU A 342 -18.45 -20.01 -18.03
C LEU A 342 -19.73 -20.86 -17.83
N PRO A 343 -20.15 -21.74 -18.77
CA PRO A 343 -21.28 -22.64 -18.54
C PRO A 343 -21.09 -23.60 -17.37
N GLU A 344 -19.88 -24.13 -17.16
CA GLU A 344 -19.59 -25.03 -16.04
C GLU A 344 -19.61 -24.28 -14.71
N ILE A 345 -19.05 -23.06 -14.66
CA ILE A 345 -19.14 -22.16 -13.49
C ILE A 345 -20.60 -21.84 -13.17
N ARG A 346 -21.43 -21.58 -14.19
CA ARG A 346 -22.87 -21.33 -14.02
C ARG A 346 -23.58 -22.56 -13.45
N ALA A 347 -23.23 -23.76 -13.90
CA ALA A 347 -23.84 -25.00 -13.41
C ALA A 347 -23.52 -25.27 -11.92
N GLU A 348 -22.33 -24.86 -11.45
CA GLU A 348 -21.87 -25.03 -10.06
C GLU A 348 -22.00 -23.75 -9.20
N PHE A 349 -22.79 -22.77 -9.64
CA PHE A 349 -22.80 -21.40 -9.09
C PHE A 349 -22.96 -21.36 -7.56
N GLN A 350 -23.96 -22.06 -7.00
CA GLN A 350 -24.22 -22.07 -5.55
C GLN A 350 -23.04 -22.63 -4.75
N SER A 351 -22.43 -23.70 -5.27
CA SER A 351 -21.28 -24.39 -4.66
C SER A 351 -20.04 -23.49 -4.66
N LEU A 352 -19.82 -22.77 -5.77
CA LEU A 352 -18.72 -21.83 -5.93
C LEU A 352 -18.90 -20.55 -5.12
N MET A 353 -20.11 -19.97 -5.06
CA MET A 353 -20.38 -18.81 -4.19
C MET A 353 -20.13 -19.14 -2.72
N THR A 354 -20.54 -20.32 -2.27
CA THR A 354 -20.30 -20.79 -0.90
C THR A 354 -18.80 -20.97 -0.62
N TYR A 355 -18.03 -21.43 -1.62
CA TYR A 355 -16.57 -21.49 -1.54
C TYR A 355 -15.95 -20.10 -1.40
N CYS A 356 -16.34 -19.14 -2.25
CA CYS A 356 -15.85 -17.76 -2.20
C CYS A 356 -16.17 -17.10 -0.85
N ALA A 357 -17.38 -17.35 -0.32
CA ALA A 357 -17.77 -16.89 1.02
C ALA A 357 -16.91 -17.53 2.12
N GLY A 358 -16.50 -18.78 1.96
CA GLY A 358 -15.55 -19.46 2.83
C GLY A 358 -14.19 -18.76 2.87
N ASP A 359 -13.64 -18.41 1.71
CA ASP A 359 -12.36 -17.69 1.60
C ASP A 359 -12.44 -16.27 2.20
N VAL A 360 -13.55 -15.56 1.99
CA VAL A 360 -13.81 -14.26 2.63
C VAL A 360 -13.93 -14.38 4.15
N ALA A 361 -14.65 -15.39 4.66
CA ALA A 361 -14.76 -15.63 6.10
C ALA A 361 -13.40 -15.99 6.71
N ALA A 362 -12.61 -16.81 6.02
CA ALA A 362 -11.27 -17.20 6.42
C ALA A 362 -10.29 -16.03 6.41
N THR A 363 -10.46 -15.07 5.49
CA THR A 363 -9.66 -13.83 5.44
C THR A 363 -10.01 -12.87 6.58
N LYS A 364 -11.27 -12.88 7.04
CA LYS A 364 -11.71 -12.08 8.19
C LYS A 364 -11.14 -12.59 9.50
N ASN A 365 -11.25 -13.90 9.72
CA ASN A 365 -10.84 -14.59 10.94
C ASN A 365 -9.32 -14.52 11.10
#